data_AF-A0A8H6G5J4-F1
#
_entry.id   AF-A0A8H6G5J4-F1
#
_cell.length_a   1.000
_cell.length_b   1.000
_cell.length_c   1.000
_cell.angle_alpha   90.00
_cell.angle_beta   90.00
_cell.angle_gamma   90.00
#
_symmetry.space_group_name_H-M   'P 1'
#
loop_
_entity.id
_entity.type
_entity.pdbx_description
1 polymer ?
#
loop_
_entity_poly.entity_id
_entity_poly.type
_entity_poly.pdbx_seq_one_letter_code
_entity_poly.pdbx_strand_id
1 'polypeptide(L)'
;MAAYPFSDGTPLASQWPIPPQHFFDYELHMPNGSAGTYFYHSHVGFQAVSCSGPLIVEDKVPPYEVDGDLVVHIQELFNETDTTIEQGLQATPFVWSGETNGFIINGKTISNFGVTDQSSSQLAIIDIEPNSLYRVRFIGGHSLSYSALGVEDHTDLQVIEADGGYTKPHSTTFLQIGSGQRFSALLKSNTCNELKQSGKLDYYIQIESRERPSNTTNYAILRYNNSCMIPSDPSKSASNTTYPNRKPIALPPTVDGFLDYVLQPLYPNDFPSVSQVTRRVVLNVQQILDKYIIWKDSSVTWTADTNDSIPHTTPSQPYLVSLYKNQTAYTPSYSAAVKNGGLDPSTNTFPAKVGEVLEIVLQNIGAHAIDNETGGGLDVHPWHAHGEHYYDIGGGPGAFDPKVAEERLKGTEPVLRDTTMLFRYNATTQPNEKQGWRAWRLRVQQPGVWMIHCHTLQHMIMGMQTVWVFGDAEQVLAVPKADIEGYLTYGGDVYGNSSHAPDVVHFSELEGGI
;
A
#
# COMPACT_ATOMS: atom_id res chain seq x y z
N MET A 1 5.30 5.50 -11.42
CA MET A 1 6.52 4.70 -11.70
C MET A 1 6.08 3.57 -12.61
N ALA A 2 6.70 3.38 -13.77
CA ALA A 2 6.33 2.28 -14.66
C ALA A 2 7.31 1.13 -14.42
N ALA A 3 6.85 0.04 -13.79
CA ALA A 3 7.56 -1.22 -13.90
C ALA A 3 7.38 -1.73 -15.34
N TYR A 4 8.43 -2.27 -15.95
CA TYR A 4 8.26 -2.99 -17.21
C TYR A 4 7.35 -4.21 -17.01
N PRO A 5 6.66 -4.72 -18.05
CA PRO A 5 5.55 -5.65 -17.89
C PRO A 5 5.84 -6.91 -17.04
N PHE A 6 7.08 -7.40 -17.04
CA PHE A 6 7.53 -8.56 -16.26
C PHE A 6 8.34 -8.20 -14.99
N SER A 7 8.43 -6.92 -14.62
CA SER A 7 9.19 -6.42 -13.46
C SER A 7 8.30 -5.81 -12.37
N ASP A 8 6.98 -5.96 -12.49
CA ASP A 8 6.03 -5.55 -11.44
C ASP A 8 6.04 -6.50 -10.23
N GLY A 9 6.55 -7.74 -10.37
CA GLY A 9 6.76 -8.64 -9.22
C GLY A 9 5.51 -9.32 -8.68
N THR A 10 4.45 -9.42 -9.50
CA THR A 10 3.11 -9.87 -9.09
C THR A 10 2.76 -11.26 -9.65
N PRO A 11 2.72 -12.34 -8.83
CA PRO A 11 2.44 -13.71 -9.28
C PRO A 11 1.14 -13.93 -10.05
N LEU A 12 0.11 -13.11 -9.80
CA LEU A 12 -1.20 -13.24 -10.47
C LEU A 12 -1.30 -12.45 -11.76
N ALA A 13 -0.39 -11.51 -11.99
CA ALA A 13 -0.45 -10.58 -13.12
C ALA A 13 0.80 -10.72 -13.99
N SER A 14 1.94 -10.20 -13.54
CA SER A 14 3.11 -9.96 -14.38
C SER A 14 3.97 -11.20 -14.64
N GLN A 15 4.38 -11.94 -13.61
CA GLN A 15 5.45 -12.94 -13.71
C GLN A 15 5.26 -14.13 -12.77
N TRP A 16 6.02 -15.20 -12.99
CA TRP A 16 6.07 -16.31 -12.03
C TRP A 16 6.84 -15.91 -10.76
N PRO A 17 6.49 -16.49 -9.58
CA PRO A 17 7.32 -16.35 -8.40
C PRO A 17 8.72 -16.94 -8.65
N ILE A 18 9.73 -16.35 -8.01
CA ILE A 18 11.13 -16.79 -8.16
C ILE A 18 11.29 -18.14 -7.45
N PRO A 19 11.72 -19.21 -8.14
CA PRO A 19 11.91 -20.51 -7.49
C PRO A 19 13.02 -20.48 -6.43
N PRO A 20 12.99 -21.39 -5.43
CA PRO A 20 14.10 -21.52 -4.49
C PRO A 20 15.44 -21.71 -5.20
N GLN A 21 16.50 -21.09 -4.66
CA GLN A 21 17.87 -21.12 -5.22
C GLN A 21 18.03 -20.45 -6.60
N HIS A 22 17.04 -19.67 -7.04
CA HIS A 22 17.12 -18.86 -8.25
C HIS A 22 17.14 -17.36 -7.91
N PHE A 23 17.51 -16.54 -8.89
CA PHE A 23 17.49 -15.08 -8.84
C PHE A 23 16.90 -14.50 -10.12
N PHE A 24 16.34 -13.30 -10.02
CA PHE A 24 15.68 -12.59 -11.11
C PHE A 24 16.07 -11.12 -11.02
N ASP A 25 16.41 -10.52 -12.15
CA ASP A 25 16.78 -9.11 -12.21
C ASP A 25 15.55 -8.26 -12.54
N TYR A 26 15.21 -7.36 -11.61
CA TYR A 26 14.14 -6.39 -11.79
C TYR A 26 14.71 -5.10 -12.40
N GLU A 27 14.16 -4.68 -13.54
CA GLU A 27 14.48 -3.38 -14.15
C GLU A 27 13.34 -2.40 -13.92
N LEU A 28 13.70 -1.22 -13.39
CA LEU A 28 12.76 -0.15 -13.10
C LEU A 28 13.13 1.09 -13.89
N HIS A 29 12.22 1.59 -14.73
CA HIS A 29 12.42 2.84 -15.46
C HIS A 29 11.89 4.03 -14.66
N MET A 30 12.78 4.98 -14.32
CA MET A 30 12.45 6.18 -13.57
C MET A 30 12.34 7.40 -14.50
N PRO A 31 11.14 7.74 -15.03
CA PRO A 31 10.99 8.98 -15.77
C PRO A 31 11.17 10.19 -14.85
N ASN A 32 11.50 11.34 -15.45
CA ASN A 32 11.55 12.62 -14.73
C ASN A 32 10.23 12.86 -13.99
N GLY A 33 10.33 13.28 -12.73
CA GLY A 33 9.17 13.45 -11.85
C GLY A 33 8.81 12.23 -11.00
N SER A 34 9.60 11.14 -11.06
CA SER A 34 9.44 9.96 -10.19
C SER A 34 10.17 10.07 -8.84
N ALA A 35 10.71 11.23 -8.48
CA ALA A 35 11.41 11.42 -7.22
C ALA A 35 10.42 11.40 -6.05
N GLY A 36 10.73 10.63 -5.00
CA GLY A 36 9.82 10.44 -3.88
C GLY A 36 10.15 9.24 -3.01
N THR A 37 9.21 8.90 -2.13
CA THR A 37 9.28 7.81 -1.16
C THR A 37 8.50 6.60 -1.66
N TYR A 38 9.22 5.55 -1.95
CA TYR A 38 8.69 4.24 -2.28
C TYR A 38 9.23 3.22 -1.28
N PHE A 39 8.80 1.98 -1.43
CA PHE A 39 9.33 0.82 -0.74
C PHE A 39 9.07 -0.40 -1.61
N TYR A 40 9.88 -1.43 -1.43
CA TYR A 40 9.63 -2.73 -2.04
C TYR A 40 9.16 -3.70 -0.95
N HIS A 41 8.36 -4.69 -1.35
CA HIS A 41 8.01 -5.83 -0.50
C HIS A 41 7.78 -7.08 -1.34
N SER A 42 7.88 -8.27 -0.73
CA SER A 42 7.47 -9.51 -1.39
C SER A 42 5.97 -9.47 -1.72
N HIS A 43 5.58 -9.96 -2.88
CA HIS A 43 4.18 -10.11 -3.31
C HIS A 43 3.75 -11.59 -3.35
N VAL A 44 4.41 -12.43 -2.54
CA VAL A 44 4.12 -13.86 -2.44
C VAL A 44 3.62 -14.18 -1.04
N GLY A 45 2.36 -14.64 -0.95
CA GLY A 45 1.74 -15.05 0.31
C GLY A 45 1.82 -13.94 1.37
N PHE A 46 2.27 -14.30 2.57
CA PHE A 46 2.40 -13.41 3.72
C PHE A 46 3.81 -12.79 3.86
N GLN A 47 4.74 -13.09 2.94
CA GLN A 47 6.16 -12.75 3.06
C GLN A 47 6.47 -11.25 3.19
N ALA A 48 5.55 -10.36 2.76
CA ALA A 48 5.74 -8.91 2.86
C ALA A 48 6.01 -8.42 4.31
N VAL A 49 5.54 -9.16 5.32
CA VAL A 49 5.80 -8.83 6.74
C VAL A 49 7.28 -8.90 7.10
N SER A 50 8.05 -9.77 6.45
CA SER A 50 9.46 -10.03 6.72
C SER A 50 10.41 -9.58 5.60
N CYS A 51 9.91 -9.46 4.37
CA CYS A 51 10.67 -9.06 3.20
C CYS A 51 10.14 -7.74 2.65
N SER A 52 10.57 -6.62 3.24
CA SER A 52 10.28 -5.27 2.76
C SER A 52 11.40 -4.29 3.11
N GLY A 53 11.50 -3.19 2.35
CA GLY A 53 12.51 -2.16 2.60
C GLY A 53 12.23 -0.84 1.88
N PRO A 54 12.72 0.29 2.42
CA PRO A 54 12.58 1.59 1.77
C PRO A 54 13.25 1.63 0.38
N LEU A 55 12.61 2.31 -0.57
CA LEU A 55 13.15 2.62 -1.89
C LEU A 55 13.00 4.12 -2.12
N ILE A 56 14.10 4.86 -2.01
CA ILE A 56 14.08 6.32 -2.14
C ILE A 56 14.62 6.72 -3.51
N VAL A 57 13.81 7.44 -4.27
CA VAL A 57 14.23 8.06 -5.53
C VAL A 57 14.49 9.54 -5.25
N GLU A 58 15.75 9.95 -5.36
CA GLU A 58 16.15 11.32 -5.08
C GLU A 58 15.87 12.24 -6.27
N ASP A 59 15.44 13.46 -5.97
CA ASP A 59 15.37 14.52 -6.97
C ASP A 59 16.75 15.16 -7.10
N LYS A 60 17.13 15.51 -8.33
CA LYS A 60 18.35 16.29 -8.58
C LYS A 60 18.25 17.68 -7.94
N VAL A 61 17.05 18.25 -7.89
CA VAL A 61 16.77 19.55 -7.26
C VAL A 61 15.47 19.43 -6.46
N PRO A 62 15.53 19.02 -5.17
CA PRO A 62 14.32 18.89 -4.37
C PRO A 62 13.65 20.25 -4.15
N PRO A 63 12.30 20.33 -4.18
CA PRO A 63 11.57 21.59 -4.01
C PRO A 63 11.60 22.15 -2.58
N TYR A 64 11.95 21.32 -1.61
CA TYR A 64 12.06 21.67 -0.20
C TYR A 64 13.49 21.46 0.26
N GLU A 65 14.16 22.54 0.65
CA GLU A 65 15.49 22.47 1.26
C GLU A 65 15.37 21.99 2.70
N VAL A 66 16.18 20.99 3.07
CA VAL A 66 16.21 20.38 4.40
C VAL A 66 17.65 20.12 4.81
N ASP A 67 17.90 20.14 6.12
CA ASP A 67 19.22 19.86 6.71
C ASP A 67 19.48 18.35 6.86
N GLY A 68 18.41 17.54 6.83
CA GLY A 68 18.51 16.08 6.87
C GLY A 68 17.26 15.36 6.36
N ASP A 69 17.44 14.10 6.00
CA ASP A 69 16.40 13.22 5.47
C ASP A 69 16.36 11.92 6.28
N LEU A 70 15.22 11.64 6.91
CA LEU A 70 15.05 10.55 7.87
C LEU A 70 13.99 9.58 7.36
N VAL A 71 14.17 8.29 7.64
CA VAL A 71 13.20 7.24 7.30
C VAL A 71 12.59 6.65 8.56
N VAL A 72 11.26 6.49 8.55
CA VAL A 72 10.47 5.76 9.54
C VAL A 72 9.68 4.69 8.79
N HIS A 73 10.27 3.49 8.70
CA HIS A 73 9.65 2.32 8.10
C HIS A 73 8.88 1.54 9.18
N ILE A 74 7.57 1.44 9.01
CA ILE A 74 6.64 0.82 9.97
C ILE A 74 6.25 -0.55 9.45
N GLN A 75 6.53 -1.59 10.21
CA GLN A 75 6.13 -2.98 9.97
C GLN A 75 5.34 -3.52 11.18
N GLU A 76 4.83 -4.75 11.09
CA GLU A 76 4.11 -5.43 12.18
C GLU A 76 4.74 -6.78 12.51
N LEU A 77 4.58 -7.19 13.76
CA LEU A 77 5.01 -8.48 14.28
C LEU A 77 3.80 -9.40 14.46
N PHE A 78 3.93 -10.65 14.00
CA PHE A 78 2.99 -11.74 14.26
C PHE A 78 3.73 -12.89 14.97
N ASN A 79 3.02 -13.61 15.83
CA ASN A 79 3.57 -14.70 16.63
C ASN A 79 3.47 -16.08 15.95
N GLU A 80 2.81 -16.16 14.78
CA GLU A 80 2.66 -17.36 13.99
C GLU A 80 3.52 -17.29 12.73
N THR A 81 3.85 -18.45 12.17
CA THR A 81 4.56 -18.51 10.88
C THR A 81 3.65 -18.11 9.73
N ASP A 82 4.22 -17.59 8.65
CA ASP A 82 3.51 -17.29 7.38
C ASP A 82 2.62 -18.47 6.94
N THR A 83 3.18 -19.69 6.93
CA THR A 83 2.42 -20.91 6.57
C THR A 83 1.23 -21.16 7.50
N THR A 84 1.38 -21.00 8.81
CA THR A 84 0.29 -21.19 9.76
C THR A 84 -0.83 -20.18 9.51
N ILE A 85 -0.46 -18.91 9.29
CA ILE A 85 -1.42 -17.83 9.04
C ILE A 85 -2.17 -18.10 7.74
N GLU A 86 -1.46 -18.35 6.64
CA GLU A 86 -2.04 -18.64 5.33
C GLU A 86 -3.01 -19.83 5.37
N GLN A 87 -2.57 -20.96 5.95
CA GLN A 87 -3.41 -22.15 6.10
C GLN A 87 -4.64 -21.88 6.97
N GLY A 88 -4.50 -21.09 8.03
CA GLY A 88 -5.61 -20.72 8.91
C GLY A 88 -6.68 -19.90 8.19
N LEU A 89 -6.26 -18.89 7.42
CA LEU A 89 -7.16 -18.02 6.67
C LEU A 89 -7.95 -18.77 5.58
N GLN A 90 -7.40 -19.89 5.08
CA GLN A 90 -8.01 -20.71 4.04
C GLN A 90 -8.71 -21.98 4.57
N ALA A 91 -8.63 -22.23 5.88
CA ALA A 91 -9.15 -23.45 6.50
C ALA A 91 -10.69 -23.46 6.66
N THR A 92 -11.23 -24.67 6.82
CA THR A 92 -12.58 -24.91 7.33
C THR A 92 -12.47 -25.85 8.54
N PRO A 93 -12.70 -25.39 9.78
CA PRO A 93 -13.11 -24.04 10.16
C PRO A 93 -11.98 -23.00 9.97
N PHE A 94 -12.39 -21.77 9.69
CA PHE A 94 -11.49 -20.62 9.55
C PHE A 94 -10.72 -20.34 10.84
N VAL A 95 -9.45 -19.97 10.71
CA VAL A 95 -8.60 -19.53 11.82
C VAL A 95 -7.98 -18.18 11.45
N TRP A 96 -8.33 -17.14 12.20
CA TRP A 96 -7.75 -15.81 12.01
C TRP A 96 -6.26 -15.80 12.35
N SER A 97 -5.48 -14.95 11.68
CA SER A 97 -4.05 -14.73 11.98
C SER A 97 -3.80 -14.27 13.41
N GLY A 98 -4.83 -13.74 14.08
CA GLY A 98 -4.70 -12.94 15.28
C GLY A 98 -4.40 -11.48 14.96
N GLU A 99 -4.43 -10.66 16.00
CA GLU A 99 -4.02 -9.26 15.94
C GLU A 99 -2.50 -9.13 15.91
N THR A 100 -2.00 -7.98 15.46
CA THR A 100 -0.56 -7.71 15.54
C THR A 100 -0.06 -7.74 16.99
N ASN A 101 1.06 -8.43 17.21
CA ASN A 101 1.76 -8.56 18.48
C ASN A 101 2.67 -7.36 18.80
N GLY A 102 2.72 -6.36 17.92
CA GLY A 102 3.56 -5.18 18.06
C GLY A 102 3.90 -4.57 16.70
N PHE A 103 4.24 -3.29 16.68
CA PHE A 103 4.89 -2.68 15.51
C PHE A 103 6.38 -2.98 15.51
N ILE A 104 7.02 -2.85 14.35
CA ILE A 104 8.47 -2.81 14.18
C ILE A 104 8.76 -1.49 13.48
N ILE A 105 9.64 -0.66 14.06
CA ILE A 105 10.05 0.61 13.46
C ILE A 105 11.52 0.50 13.07
N ASN A 106 11.84 0.70 11.79
CA ASN A 106 13.20 0.56 11.26
C ASN A 106 13.89 -0.76 11.70
N GLY A 107 13.16 -1.88 11.63
CA GLY A 107 13.65 -3.22 12.01
C GLY A 107 13.75 -3.48 13.52
N LYS A 108 13.33 -2.53 14.37
CA LYS A 108 13.50 -2.60 15.82
C LYS A 108 12.16 -2.59 16.56
N THR A 109 12.05 -3.39 17.62
CA THR A 109 10.87 -3.44 18.48
C THR A 109 11.20 -3.96 19.88
N ILE A 110 10.32 -3.64 20.83
CA ILE A 110 10.21 -4.38 22.09
C ILE A 110 8.87 -5.08 22.03
N SER A 111 8.82 -6.37 22.30
CA SER A 111 7.55 -7.10 22.39
C SER A 111 7.57 -8.08 23.56
N ASN A 112 6.39 -8.31 24.13
CA ASN A 112 6.17 -9.39 25.10
C ASN A 112 6.23 -10.77 24.45
N PHE A 113 6.16 -10.81 23.12
CA PHE A 113 6.37 -11.99 22.29
C PHE A 113 7.86 -11.98 21.91
N GLY A 114 8.59 -13.01 22.31
CA GLY A 114 10.06 -12.99 22.31
C GLY A 114 10.66 -12.57 20.97
N VAL A 115 11.43 -11.49 20.97
CA VAL A 115 12.24 -11.08 19.80
C VAL A 115 13.47 -11.99 19.75
N THR A 116 13.61 -12.76 18.68
CA THR A 116 14.68 -13.76 18.53
C THR A 116 16.05 -13.13 18.28
N ASP A 117 16.10 -12.04 17.52
CA ASP A 117 17.31 -11.25 17.31
C ASP A 117 17.47 -10.19 18.42
N GLN A 118 18.44 -10.42 19.30
CA GLN A 118 18.75 -9.50 20.39
C GLN A 118 19.13 -8.10 19.91
N SER A 119 19.69 -7.95 18.71
CA SER A 119 20.06 -6.65 18.15
C SER A 119 18.86 -5.79 17.77
N SER A 120 17.73 -6.44 17.49
CA SER A 120 16.45 -5.85 17.12
C SER A 120 15.50 -5.66 18.33
N SER A 121 15.83 -6.25 19.49
CA SER A 121 15.07 -6.21 20.74
C SER A 121 15.27 -4.89 21.52
N GLN A 122 14.98 -3.78 20.87
CA GLN A 122 15.08 -2.42 21.40
C GLN A 122 14.20 -1.49 20.57
N LEU A 123 13.92 -0.29 21.06
CA LEU A 123 13.31 0.79 20.27
C LEU A 123 14.30 1.31 19.23
N ALA A 124 13.80 1.71 18.07
CA ALA A 124 14.60 2.47 17.12
C ALA A 124 15.02 3.81 17.72
N ILE A 125 16.25 4.22 17.45
CA ILE A 125 16.76 5.56 17.79
C ILE A 125 17.03 6.26 16.45
N ILE A 126 16.48 7.47 16.31
CA ILE A 126 16.64 8.35 15.17
C ILE A 126 17.34 9.60 15.68
N ASP A 127 18.61 9.75 15.34
CA ASP A 127 19.44 10.86 15.80
C ASP A 127 19.22 12.10 14.93
N ILE A 128 19.11 13.26 15.57
CA ILE A 128 18.92 14.57 14.93
C ILE A 128 19.76 15.66 15.60
N GLU A 129 20.00 16.74 14.86
CA GLU A 129 20.65 17.96 15.32
C GLU A 129 19.61 19.01 15.72
N PRO A 130 19.92 19.85 16.72
CA PRO A 130 19.11 20.99 17.09
C PRO A 130 19.14 22.09 16.01
N ASN A 131 18.11 22.95 16.00
CA ASN A 131 17.96 24.07 15.05
C ASN A 131 17.99 23.67 13.57
N SER A 132 17.50 22.47 13.24
CA SER A 132 17.56 21.88 11.89
C SER A 132 16.15 21.57 11.39
N LEU A 133 15.96 21.60 10.08
CA LEU A 133 14.74 21.19 9.40
C LEU A 133 14.95 19.82 8.76
N TYR A 134 14.15 18.83 9.17
CA TYR A 134 14.22 17.47 8.64
C TYR A 134 13.05 17.18 7.71
N ARG A 135 13.30 16.45 6.62
CA ARG A 135 12.26 15.63 5.98
C ARG A 135 12.21 14.29 6.71
N VAL A 136 11.02 13.88 7.15
CA VAL A 136 10.78 12.56 7.73
C VAL A 136 9.85 11.78 6.81
N ARG A 137 10.35 10.66 6.28
CA ARG A 137 9.65 9.77 5.35
C ARG A 137 9.00 8.63 6.12
N PHE A 138 7.69 8.68 6.27
CA PHE A 138 6.89 7.64 6.91
C PHE A 138 6.42 6.64 5.86
N ILE A 139 6.75 5.36 6.07
CA ILE A 139 6.41 4.26 5.17
C ILE A 139 5.53 3.26 5.90
N GLY A 140 4.31 3.08 5.42
CA GLY A 140 3.34 2.11 5.93
C GLY A 140 3.58 0.70 5.39
N GLY A 141 4.69 0.06 5.76
CA GLY A 141 5.02 -1.33 5.40
C GLY A 141 4.38 -2.40 6.31
N HIS A 142 3.41 -2.01 7.15
CA HIS A 142 2.68 -2.93 8.03
C HIS A 142 1.62 -3.69 7.23
N SER A 143 1.05 -4.76 7.78
CA SER A 143 0.23 -5.72 7.02
C SER A 143 -1.27 -5.66 7.29
N LEU A 144 -1.68 -5.17 8.46
CA LEU A 144 -3.05 -5.31 8.97
C LEU A 144 -3.64 -3.99 9.46
N SER A 145 -2.98 -3.32 10.42
CA SER A 145 -3.59 -2.21 11.15
C SER A 145 -3.55 -0.90 10.38
N TYR A 146 -4.63 -0.12 10.38
CA TYR A 146 -4.50 1.33 10.18
C TYR A 146 -3.79 1.92 11.41
N SER A 147 -2.93 2.92 11.24
CA SER A 147 -2.08 3.38 12.34
C SER A 147 -2.13 4.89 12.54
N ALA A 148 -2.13 5.34 13.79
CA ALA A 148 -1.91 6.74 14.14
C ALA A 148 -0.51 6.90 14.75
N LEU A 149 0.21 7.96 14.38
CA LEU A 149 1.52 8.26 14.92
C LEU A 149 1.73 9.76 15.17
N GLY A 150 2.62 10.08 16.10
CA GLY A 150 3.00 11.45 16.41
C GLY A 150 4.38 11.51 17.04
N VAL A 151 4.93 12.72 17.09
CA VAL A 151 6.25 12.98 17.67
C VAL A 151 6.08 13.89 18.88
N GLU A 152 6.56 13.44 20.03
CA GLU A 152 6.40 14.14 21.30
C GLU A 152 7.02 15.54 21.22
N ASP A 153 6.26 16.55 21.63
CA ASP A 153 6.62 17.98 21.56
C ASP A 153 6.99 18.52 20.16
N HIS A 154 6.66 17.79 19.08
CA HIS A 154 6.84 18.24 17.69
C HIS A 154 5.49 18.15 16.95
N THR A 155 4.62 19.12 17.23
CA THR A 155 3.22 19.11 16.80
C THR A 155 2.95 19.87 15.49
N ASP A 156 3.99 20.38 14.81
CA ASP A 156 3.86 20.93 13.45
C ASP A 156 4.60 20.01 12.47
N LEU A 157 3.90 18.98 12.00
CA LEU A 157 4.36 18.12 10.92
C LEU A 157 3.75 18.64 9.62
N GLN A 158 4.58 19.16 8.72
CA GLN A 158 4.10 19.70 7.45
C GLN A 158 4.21 18.63 6.36
N VAL A 159 3.10 17.99 6.00
CA VAL A 159 3.07 16.97 4.94
C VAL A 159 3.37 17.63 3.60
N ILE A 160 4.43 17.18 2.93
CA ILE A 160 4.95 17.73 1.67
C ILE A 160 5.03 16.72 0.54
N GLU A 161 4.74 15.45 0.82
CA GLU A 161 4.78 14.36 -0.15
C GLU A 161 3.77 13.29 0.26
N ALA A 162 3.09 12.69 -0.72
CA ALA A 162 2.24 11.53 -0.53
C ALA A 162 2.47 10.54 -1.67
N ASP A 163 2.76 9.28 -1.34
CA ASP A 163 2.98 8.15 -2.25
C ASP A 163 3.95 8.44 -3.43
N GLY A 164 5.00 9.23 -3.18
CA GLY A 164 6.02 9.57 -4.17
C GLY A 164 5.72 10.82 -5.01
N GLY A 165 4.63 11.53 -4.75
CA GLY A 165 4.34 12.83 -5.36
C GLY A 165 4.45 14.00 -4.37
N TYR A 166 5.15 15.07 -4.74
CA TYR A 166 5.22 16.28 -3.92
C TYR A 166 3.86 17.01 -3.85
N THR A 167 3.49 17.44 -2.66
CA THR A 167 2.32 18.26 -2.38
C THR A 167 2.75 19.65 -1.93
N LYS A 168 1.84 20.62 -1.93
CA LYS A 168 2.03 21.82 -1.10
C LYS A 168 2.04 21.42 0.39
N PRO A 169 2.74 22.15 1.27
CA PRO A 169 2.80 21.80 2.68
C PRO A 169 1.43 21.86 3.35
N HIS A 170 1.07 20.83 4.12
CA HIS A 170 -0.12 20.79 4.95
C HIS A 170 0.26 20.44 6.40
N SER A 171 0.07 21.38 7.33
CA SER A 171 0.39 21.18 8.75
C SER A 171 -0.62 20.29 9.46
N THR A 172 -0.12 19.32 10.23
CA THR A 172 -0.89 18.46 11.13
C THR A 172 -0.09 18.17 12.41
N THR A 173 -0.78 17.80 13.49
CA THR A 173 -0.16 17.44 14.77
C THR A 173 0.15 15.95 14.92
N PHE A 174 -0.41 15.12 14.04
CA PHE A 174 -0.22 13.67 13.98
C PHE A 174 -0.38 13.20 12.54
N LEU A 175 0.07 11.98 12.24
CA LEU A 175 -0.21 11.30 10.99
C LEU A 175 -1.09 10.07 11.24
N GLN A 176 -1.95 9.75 10.28
CA GLN A 176 -2.53 8.43 10.16
C GLN A 176 -2.15 7.81 8.83
N ILE A 177 -1.79 6.53 8.85
CA ILE A 177 -1.17 5.84 7.73
C ILE A 177 -1.67 4.40 7.68
N GLY A 178 -2.13 3.97 6.51
CA GLY A 178 -2.47 2.59 6.23
C GLY A 178 -1.33 1.85 5.53
N SER A 179 -1.51 0.54 5.41
CA SER A 179 -0.58 -0.32 4.67
C SER A 179 -0.47 0.16 3.23
N GLY A 180 0.74 0.18 2.68
CA GLY A 180 1.04 0.66 1.34
C GLY A 180 1.22 2.17 1.22
N GLN A 181 0.69 2.99 2.13
CA GLN A 181 0.80 4.45 2.04
C GLN A 181 2.18 4.98 2.44
N ARG A 182 2.60 6.11 1.87
CA ARG A 182 3.79 6.85 2.28
C ARG A 182 3.48 8.33 2.39
N PHE A 183 4.06 8.98 3.40
CA PHE A 183 4.02 10.42 3.55
C PHE A 183 5.41 10.94 3.93
N SER A 184 5.86 12.02 3.30
CA SER A 184 6.98 12.80 3.82
C SER A 184 6.46 14.06 4.49
N ALA A 185 6.95 14.34 5.70
CA ALA A 185 6.63 15.56 6.41
C ALA A 185 7.89 16.32 6.82
N LEU A 186 7.82 17.65 6.81
CA LEU A 186 8.84 18.49 7.43
C LEU A 186 8.65 18.50 8.95
N LEU A 187 9.74 18.29 9.66
CA LEU A 187 9.83 18.37 11.11
C LEU A 187 10.95 19.35 11.47
N LYS A 188 10.58 20.43 12.16
CA LYS A 188 11.55 21.39 12.70
C LYS A 188 12.03 20.91 14.06
N SER A 189 13.33 20.74 14.22
CA SER A 189 13.92 20.37 15.50
C SER A 189 13.96 21.56 16.47
N ASN A 190 13.84 21.25 17.75
CA ASN A 190 13.97 22.19 18.86
C ASN A 190 15.31 22.91 18.79
N THR A 191 15.25 24.20 19.12
CA THR A 191 16.42 25.05 19.23
C THR A 191 17.24 24.72 20.47
N CYS A 192 18.50 25.15 20.49
CA CYS A 192 19.32 25.00 21.70
C CYS A 192 18.70 25.67 22.93
N ASN A 193 17.92 26.74 22.76
CA ASN A 193 17.26 27.41 23.89
C ASN A 193 16.11 26.58 24.44
N GLU A 194 15.28 26.00 23.58
CA GLU A 194 14.19 25.11 23.98
C GLU A 194 14.72 23.85 24.69
N LEU A 195 15.79 23.25 24.15
CA LEU A 195 16.44 22.09 24.78
C LEU A 195 17.08 22.43 26.13
N LYS A 196 17.64 23.63 26.32
CA LYS A 196 18.15 24.11 27.62
C LYS A 196 17.04 24.33 28.63
N GLN A 197 15.88 24.81 28.18
CA GLN A 197 14.71 25.03 29.04
C GLN A 197 14.07 23.70 29.46
N SER A 198 13.92 22.75 28.54
CA SER A 198 13.36 21.42 28.85
C SER A 198 14.35 20.54 29.62
N GLY A 199 15.65 20.67 29.32
CA GLY A 199 16.71 19.78 29.77
C GLY A 199 16.57 18.36 29.20
N LYS A 200 15.85 18.19 28.09
CA LYS A 200 15.51 16.89 27.49
C LYS A 200 16.15 16.77 26.12
N LEU A 201 16.74 15.61 25.84
CA LEU A 201 17.36 15.28 24.54
C LEU A 201 16.65 14.13 23.81
N ASP A 202 15.85 13.33 24.51
CA ASP A 202 15.18 12.17 23.93
C ASP A 202 13.67 12.40 23.91
N TYR A 203 13.05 12.32 22.75
CA TYR A 203 11.60 12.45 22.56
C TYR A 203 11.05 11.16 21.96
N TYR A 204 9.79 10.82 22.24
CA TYR A 204 9.18 9.63 21.66
C TYR A 204 8.48 9.92 20.34
N ILE A 205 8.70 9.05 19.35
CA ILE A 205 7.76 8.83 18.26
C ILE A 205 6.81 7.73 18.73
N GLN A 206 5.53 8.03 18.92
CA GLN A 206 4.53 7.07 19.38
C GLN A 206 3.69 6.62 18.19
N ILE A 207 3.44 5.31 18.07
CA ILE A 207 2.52 4.72 17.10
C ILE A 207 1.49 3.86 17.81
N GLU A 208 0.26 3.88 17.31
CA GLU A 208 -0.83 3.04 17.79
C GLU A 208 -1.66 2.48 16.65
N SER A 209 -2.07 1.20 16.77
CA SER A 209 -3.05 0.63 15.85
C SER A 209 -4.44 1.28 16.04
N ARG A 210 -5.20 1.28 14.96
CA ARG A 210 -6.56 1.78 14.82
C ARG A 210 -7.37 0.75 14.05
N GLU A 211 -8.69 0.84 14.14
CA GLU A 211 -9.62 -0.05 13.44
C GLU A 211 -9.47 -1.55 13.80
N ARG A 212 -8.86 -1.85 14.95
CA ARG A 212 -8.71 -3.20 15.51
C ARG A 212 -9.48 -3.34 16.84
N PRO A 213 -9.74 -4.57 17.34
CA PRO A 213 -10.44 -4.78 18.62
C PRO A 213 -9.76 -4.13 19.83
N SER A 214 -8.44 -3.93 19.78
CA SER A 214 -7.66 -3.22 20.78
C SER A 214 -6.48 -2.48 20.13
N ASN A 215 -6.05 -1.39 20.77
CA ASN A 215 -4.91 -0.60 20.29
C ASN A 215 -3.59 -1.19 20.81
N THR A 216 -2.77 -1.69 19.90
CA THR A 216 -1.36 -2.00 20.12
C THR A 216 -0.57 -0.71 20.05
N THR A 217 0.33 -0.45 21.01
CA THR A 217 1.15 0.77 21.06
C THR A 217 2.62 0.40 20.99
N ASN A 218 3.41 1.14 20.20
CA ASN A 218 4.87 1.03 20.17
C ASN A 218 5.51 2.42 20.03
N TYR A 219 6.84 2.46 20.12
CA TYR A 219 7.61 3.70 20.14
C TYR A 219 8.92 3.59 19.35
N ALA A 220 9.42 4.74 18.93
CA ALA A 220 10.82 4.98 18.63
C ALA A 220 11.31 6.22 19.41
N ILE A 221 12.62 6.43 19.47
CA ILE A 221 13.24 7.55 20.16
C ILE A 221 13.81 8.49 19.10
N LEU A 222 13.34 9.74 19.09
CA LEU A 222 13.97 10.86 18.39
C LEU A 222 14.99 11.49 19.35
N ARG A 223 16.28 11.33 19.06
CA ARG A 223 17.39 11.71 19.96
C ARG A 223 18.16 12.90 19.42
N TYR A 224 18.27 13.95 20.22
CA TYR A 224 19.08 15.12 19.91
C TYR A 224 20.55 14.86 20.23
N ASN A 225 21.41 15.11 19.26
CA ASN A 225 22.84 15.24 19.50
C ASN A 225 23.10 16.42 20.45
N ASN A 226 23.95 16.19 21.45
CA ASN A 226 24.18 17.18 22.52
C ASN A 226 25.14 18.31 22.12
N SER A 227 25.02 18.83 20.89
CA SER A 227 25.79 19.97 20.39
C SER A 227 25.48 21.28 21.14
N CYS A 228 24.33 21.35 21.83
CA CYS A 228 23.93 22.48 22.67
C CYS A 228 24.49 22.47 24.12
N MET A 229 25.29 21.46 24.49
CA MET A 229 25.87 21.28 25.85
C MET A 229 24.81 21.27 26.96
N ILE A 230 23.72 20.54 26.75
CA ILE A 230 22.70 20.29 27.76
C ILE A 230 23.30 19.39 28.87
N PRO A 231 23.18 19.76 30.16
CA PRO A 231 23.64 18.89 31.25
C PRO A 231 22.94 17.53 31.21
N SER A 232 23.71 16.45 31.35
CA SER A 232 23.14 15.10 31.37
C SER A 232 22.26 14.90 32.62
N ASP A 233 20.99 14.56 32.40
CA ASP A 233 20.06 14.16 33.44
C ASP A 233 19.51 12.76 33.09
N PRO A 234 20.02 11.70 33.73
CA PRO A 234 19.58 10.33 33.45
C PRO A 234 18.08 10.10 33.65
N SER A 235 17.40 10.93 34.45
CA SER A 235 15.95 10.82 34.66
C SER A 235 15.13 11.28 33.45
N LYS A 236 15.76 12.00 32.50
CA LYS A 236 15.15 12.53 31.28
C LYS A 236 15.60 11.80 30.01
N SER A 237 16.50 10.83 30.13
CA SER A 237 16.91 9.97 29.01
C SER A 237 15.88 8.86 28.79
N ALA A 238 15.53 8.62 27.53
CA ALA A 238 14.64 7.54 27.17
C ALA A 238 15.42 6.21 27.19
N SER A 239 14.82 5.19 27.81
CA SER A 239 15.27 3.81 27.67
C SER A 239 14.87 3.29 26.29
N ASN A 240 15.82 2.69 25.57
CA ASN A 240 15.55 1.97 24.33
C ASN A 240 15.20 0.50 24.56
N THR A 241 15.20 -0.01 25.80
CA THR A 241 14.88 -1.42 26.11
C THR A 241 13.59 -1.58 26.91
N THR A 242 12.92 -0.47 27.25
CA THR A 242 11.63 -0.49 27.95
C THR A 242 10.72 0.61 27.43
N TYR A 243 9.41 0.35 27.39
CA TYR A 243 8.41 1.37 27.08
C TYR A 243 8.30 2.45 28.16
N PRO A 244 7.86 3.67 27.81
CA PRO A 244 7.57 4.69 28.81
C PRO A 244 6.40 4.26 29.72
N ASN A 245 6.47 4.62 31.00
CA ASN A 245 5.45 4.26 32.01
C ASN A 245 4.07 4.87 31.73
N ARG A 246 4.00 5.90 30.88
CA ARG A 246 2.77 6.56 30.41
C ARG A 246 2.95 6.93 28.96
N LYS A 247 1.86 6.92 28.19
CA LYS A 247 1.84 7.41 26.81
C LYS A 247 2.25 8.89 26.78
N PRO A 248 3.34 9.27 26.10
CA PRO A 248 3.76 10.66 25.99
C PRO A 248 2.79 11.51 25.15
N ILE A 249 2.08 10.88 24.20
CA ILE A 249 1.17 11.55 23.27
C ILE A 249 -0.24 10.99 23.42
N ALA A 250 -1.25 11.87 23.45
CA ALA A 250 -2.65 11.47 23.33
C ALA A 250 -3.05 11.47 21.85
N LEU A 251 -2.78 10.37 21.15
CA LEU A 251 -3.13 10.23 19.73
C LEU A 251 -4.64 10.10 19.54
N PRO A 252 -5.24 10.76 18.54
CA PRO A 252 -6.67 10.71 18.31
C PRO A 252 -7.14 9.32 17.86
N PRO A 253 -8.45 9.02 17.94
CA PRO A 253 -9.04 7.89 17.21
C PRO A 253 -8.89 8.10 15.70
N THR A 254 -9.33 7.11 14.92
CA THR A 254 -9.39 7.21 13.44
C THR A 254 -10.09 8.49 13.00
N VAL A 255 -9.46 9.20 12.07
CA VAL A 255 -10.06 10.32 11.37
C VAL A 255 -10.43 9.82 9.98
N ASP A 256 -11.72 9.60 9.76
CA ASP A 256 -12.21 9.19 8.45
C ASP A 256 -11.85 10.27 7.42
N GLY A 257 -11.18 9.86 6.35
CA GLY A 257 -10.68 10.77 5.32
C GLY A 257 -9.52 11.65 5.79
N PHE A 258 -8.64 11.14 6.66
CA PHE A 258 -7.39 11.82 7.00
C PHE A 258 -6.63 12.24 5.73
N LEU A 259 -6.34 13.54 5.61
CA LEU A 259 -5.74 14.21 4.45
C LEU A 259 -6.56 14.23 3.15
N ASP A 260 -7.79 13.72 3.14
CA ASP A 260 -8.69 13.88 1.99
C ASP A 260 -9.03 15.35 1.79
N TYR A 261 -9.14 15.77 0.52
CA TYR A 261 -9.59 17.11 0.11
C TYR A 261 -8.70 18.30 0.56
N VAL A 262 -7.63 18.06 1.32
CA VAL A 262 -6.71 19.10 1.83
C VAL A 262 -5.33 19.06 1.21
N LEU A 263 -4.88 17.89 0.73
CA LEU A 263 -3.65 17.80 -0.06
C LEU A 263 -3.85 18.49 -1.40
N GLN A 264 -2.85 19.26 -1.81
CA GLN A 264 -2.82 19.96 -3.09
C GLN A 264 -1.53 19.62 -3.81
N PRO A 265 -1.55 19.44 -5.15
CA PRO A 265 -0.35 19.17 -5.90
C PRO A 265 0.59 20.37 -5.82
N LEU A 266 1.88 20.12 -5.71
CA LEU A 266 2.89 21.19 -5.68
C LEU A 266 2.95 21.93 -7.02
N TYR A 267 2.84 21.17 -8.11
CA TYR A 267 2.83 21.65 -9.49
C TYR A 267 1.47 21.38 -10.14
N PRO A 268 1.05 22.16 -11.14
CA PRO A 268 -0.16 21.85 -11.91
C PRO A 268 -0.12 20.41 -12.45
N ASN A 269 -1.22 19.68 -12.28
CA ASN A 269 -1.39 18.33 -12.80
C ASN A 269 -2.56 18.26 -13.80
N ASP A 270 -2.65 17.17 -14.57
CA ASP A 270 -3.73 16.95 -15.56
C ASP A 270 -4.90 16.16 -14.94
N PHE A 271 -5.41 16.64 -13.80
CA PHE A 271 -6.55 15.98 -13.14
C PHE A 271 -7.78 15.98 -14.07
N PRO A 272 -8.33 14.80 -14.46
CA PRO A 272 -9.47 14.74 -15.35
C PRO A 272 -10.77 15.12 -14.63
N SER A 273 -11.56 15.99 -15.25
CA SER A 273 -12.91 16.33 -14.82
C SER A 273 -13.90 15.16 -15.03
N VAL A 274 -15.06 15.21 -14.35
CA VAL A 274 -16.13 14.22 -14.54
C VAL A 274 -16.60 14.11 -16.00
N SER A 275 -16.51 15.20 -16.77
CA SER A 275 -16.87 15.22 -18.19
C SER A 275 -15.89 14.47 -19.09
N GLN A 276 -14.66 14.25 -18.62
CA GLN A 276 -13.64 13.48 -19.32
C GLN A 276 -13.71 11.98 -18.99
N VAL A 277 -14.44 11.59 -17.93
CA VAL A 277 -14.62 10.18 -17.55
C VAL A 277 -15.31 9.43 -18.69
N THR A 278 -14.62 8.45 -19.27
CA THR A 278 -15.14 7.63 -20.37
C THR A 278 -15.92 6.43 -19.86
N ARG A 279 -15.53 5.89 -18.69
CA ARG A 279 -16.20 4.75 -18.06
C ARG A 279 -16.04 4.78 -16.55
N ARG A 280 -17.13 4.47 -15.85
CA ARG A 280 -17.12 4.26 -14.40
C ARG A 280 -17.20 2.77 -14.11
N VAL A 281 -16.34 2.28 -13.22
CA VAL A 281 -16.33 0.90 -12.73
C VAL A 281 -16.55 0.94 -11.23
N VAL A 282 -17.58 0.24 -10.75
CA VAL A 282 -17.88 0.15 -9.31
C VAL A 282 -17.51 -1.24 -8.82
N LEU A 283 -16.52 -1.32 -7.94
CA LEU A 283 -16.14 -2.51 -7.22
C LEU A 283 -16.91 -2.55 -5.89
N ASN A 284 -17.87 -3.46 -5.77
CA ASN A 284 -18.58 -3.68 -4.52
C ASN A 284 -17.75 -4.60 -3.63
N VAL A 285 -17.10 -4.02 -2.64
CA VAL A 285 -16.19 -4.69 -1.72
C VAL A 285 -16.99 -5.35 -0.61
N GLN A 286 -17.03 -6.68 -0.59
CA GLN A 286 -17.88 -7.42 0.35
C GLN A 286 -17.21 -8.69 0.87
N GLN A 287 -17.26 -8.89 2.19
CA GLN A 287 -16.89 -10.17 2.80
C GLN A 287 -18.08 -11.15 2.73
N ILE A 288 -17.79 -12.40 2.34
CA ILE A 288 -18.76 -13.49 2.31
C ILE A 288 -18.41 -14.49 3.40
N LEU A 289 -19.39 -14.81 4.25
CA LEU A 289 -19.30 -15.74 5.36
C LEU A 289 -20.11 -17.00 5.04
N ASP A 290 -19.45 -18.04 4.58
CA ASP A 290 -20.05 -19.35 4.29
C ASP A 290 -19.13 -20.45 4.86
N LYS A 291 -18.98 -21.58 4.16
CA LYS A 291 -17.95 -22.59 4.42
C LYS A 291 -16.54 -21.97 4.53
N TYR A 292 -16.28 -20.94 3.73
CA TYR A 292 -15.07 -20.13 3.76
C TYR A 292 -15.40 -18.67 4.09
N ILE A 293 -14.43 -17.94 4.63
CA ILE A 293 -14.49 -16.49 4.77
C ILE A 293 -13.64 -15.89 3.65
N ILE A 294 -14.28 -15.26 2.68
CA ILE A 294 -13.61 -14.71 1.49
C ILE A 294 -14.03 -13.27 1.24
N TRP A 295 -13.21 -12.55 0.49
CA TRP A 295 -13.60 -11.25 -0.07
C TRP A 295 -14.04 -11.39 -1.52
N LYS A 296 -15.08 -10.64 -1.86
CA LYS A 296 -15.55 -10.43 -3.22
C LYS A 296 -15.46 -8.97 -3.57
N ASP A 297 -14.78 -8.69 -4.67
CA ASP A 297 -14.77 -7.39 -5.33
C ASP A 297 -15.74 -7.45 -6.50
N SER A 298 -16.97 -7.00 -6.25
CA SER A 298 -18.15 -7.28 -7.05
C SER A 298 -18.48 -8.79 -7.11
N SER A 299 -17.96 -9.52 -8.10
CA SER A 299 -18.18 -10.96 -8.23
C SER A 299 -16.90 -11.76 -8.34
N VAL A 300 -15.74 -11.12 -8.12
CA VAL A 300 -14.43 -11.77 -8.24
C VAL A 300 -13.77 -11.94 -6.88
N THR A 301 -13.07 -13.06 -6.73
CA THR A 301 -12.24 -13.48 -5.60
C THR A 301 -10.96 -14.05 -6.21
N TRP A 302 -9.92 -13.24 -6.34
CA TRP A 302 -8.63 -13.65 -6.91
C TRP A 302 -7.69 -14.07 -5.79
N THR A 303 -7.26 -15.33 -5.78
CA THR A 303 -6.31 -15.88 -4.79
C THR A 303 -5.02 -16.32 -5.48
N ALA A 304 -3.91 -16.30 -4.73
CA ALA A 304 -2.60 -16.69 -5.26
C ALA A 304 -2.27 -18.17 -5.17
N ASP A 305 -2.98 -18.93 -4.33
CA ASP A 305 -2.78 -20.37 -4.20
C ASP A 305 -3.81 -21.14 -5.03
N THR A 306 -3.32 -21.78 -6.09
CA THR A 306 -4.15 -22.56 -7.02
C THR A 306 -4.52 -23.94 -6.49
N ASN A 307 -3.91 -24.34 -5.39
CA ASN A 307 -4.13 -25.61 -4.73
C ASN A 307 -4.97 -25.44 -3.45
N ASP A 308 -5.40 -24.21 -3.14
CA ASP A 308 -6.30 -23.96 -2.02
C ASP A 308 -7.70 -24.55 -2.28
N SER A 309 -8.49 -24.62 -1.22
CA SER A 309 -9.87 -25.13 -1.31
C SER A 309 -10.91 -24.02 -1.48
N ILE A 310 -10.46 -22.76 -1.62
CA ILE A 310 -11.32 -21.59 -1.73
C ILE A 310 -11.89 -21.54 -3.15
N PRO A 311 -13.20 -21.23 -3.31
CA PRO A 311 -13.74 -20.88 -4.61
C PRO A 311 -13.05 -19.62 -5.14
N HIS A 312 -12.12 -19.78 -6.08
CA HIS A 312 -11.35 -18.69 -6.66
C HIS A 312 -11.74 -18.43 -8.12
N THR A 313 -11.42 -17.23 -8.59
CA THR A 313 -11.96 -16.70 -9.83
C THR A 313 -10.99 -16.86 -11.01
N THR A 314 -9.68 -16.87 -10.76
CA THR A 314 -8.49 -17.39 -11.51
C THR A 314 -7.26 -16.84 -10.72
N PRO A 315 -5.99 -17.32 -10.82
CA PRO A 315 -5.33 -17.96 -11.97
C PRO A 315 -4.43 -19.19 -11.69
N SER A 316 -4.28 -20.14 -12.63
CA SER A 316 -3.32 -21.26 -12.52
C SER A 316 -1.88 -20.90 -12.91
N GLN A 317 -1.68 -19.74 -13.55
CA GLN A 317 -0.42 -19.19 -14.05
C GLN A 317 -0.54 -17.65 -14.10
N PRO A 318 0.56 -16.88 -14.07
CA PRO A 318 0.50 -15.43 -14.23
C PRO A 318 -0.29 -15.02 -15.48
N TYR A 319 -1.12 -13.99 -15.36
CA TYR A 319 -2.07 -13.64 -16.41
C TYR A 319 -1.36 -13.13 -17.69
N LEU A 320 -0.33 -12.28 -17.55
CA LEU A 320 0.48 -11.80 -18.66
C LEU A 320 1.18 -12.95 -19.40
N VAL A 321 1.76 -13.91 -18.66
CA VAL A 321 2.34 -15.13 -19.23
C VAL A 321 1.30 -15.91 -20.05
N SER A 322 0.08 -16.02 -19.56
CA SER A 322 -1.00 -16.75 -20.25
C SER A 322 -1.42 -16.05 -21.55
N LEU A 323 -1.42 -14.72 -21.58
CA LEU A 323 -1.65 -13.93 -22.80
C LEU A 323 -0.54 -14.14 -23.83
N TYR A 324 0.74 -14.08 -23.44
CA TYR A 324 1.87 -14.35 -24.35
C TYR A 324 1.91 -15.80 -24.86
N LYS A 325 1.38 -16.75 -24.09
CA LYS A 325 1.17 -18.15 -24.53
C LYS A 325 -0.03 -18.32 -25.46
N ASN A 326 -0.76 -17.26 -25.78
CA ASN A 326 -1.96 -17.27 -26.61
C ASN A 326 -3.05 -18.22 -26.07
N GLN A 327 -3.20 -18.28 -24.74
CA GLN A 327 -4.26 -19.07 -24.11
C GLN A 327 -5.57 -18.30 -24.20
N THR A 328 -6.48 -18.74 -25.08
CA THR A 328 -7.75 -18.04 -25.37
C THR A 328 -8.65 -17.89 -24.14
N ALA A 329 -8.55 -18.80 -23.16
CA ALA A 329 -9.27 -18.71 -21.89
C ALA A 329 -8.91 -17.45 -21.06
N TYR A 330 -7.77 -16.82 -21.36
CA TYR A 330 -7.28 -15.61 -20.69
C TYR A 330 -7.43 -14.36 -21.57
N THR A 331 -7.98 -14.45 -22.78
CA THR A 331 -8.12 -13.28 -23.67
C THR A 331 -9.33 -12.44 -23.24
N PRO A 332 -9.15 -11.22 -22.71
CA PRO A 332 -10.26 -10.44 -22.19
C PRO A 332 -11.10 -9.81 -23.31
N SER A 333 -12.42 -9.78 -23.09
CA SER A 333 -13.38 -9.13 -23.98
C SER A 333 -13.76 -7.74 -23.45
N TYR A 334 -13.18 -6.70 -24.05
CA TYR A 334 -13.54 -5.30 -23.76
C TYR A 334 -15.05 -5.06 -23.90
N SER A 335 -15.67 -5.62 -24.95
CA SER A 335 -17.10 -5.41 -25.20
C SER A 335 -17.99 -6.07 -24.15
N ALA A 336 -17.57 -7.22 -23.59
CA ALA A 336 -18.27 -7.87 -22.49
C ALA A 336 -18.07 -7.07 -21.19
N ALA A 337 -16.86 -6.58 -20.94
CA ALA A 337 -16.56 -5.73 -19.79
C ALA A 337 -17.45 -4.47 -19.75
N VAL A 338 -17.58 -3.74 -20.85
CA VAL A 338 -18.45 -2.55 -20.91
C VAL A 338 -19.91 -2.90 -20.61
N LYS A 339 -20.41 -4.05 -21.10
CA LYS A 339 -21.79 -4.51 -20.83
C LYS A 339 -22.03 -4.92 -19.38
N ASN A 340 -20.99 -5.31 -18.66
CA ASN A 340 -21.05 -5.84 -17.29
C ASN A 340 -20.38 -4.91 -16.28
N GLY A 341 -20.49 -3.59 -16.48
CA GLY A 341 -20.06 -2.59 -15.50
C GLY A 341 -18.55 -2.51 -15.28
N GLY A 342 -17.75 -3.06 -16.20
CA GLY A 342 -16.29 -3.04 -16.20
C GLY A 342 -15.64 -4.41 -16.13
N LEU A 343 -16.36 -5.44 -15.69
CA LEU A 343 -15.86 -6.80 -15.52
C LEU A 343 -16.12 -7.64 -16.77
N ASP A 344 -15.10 -8.28 -17.34
CA ASP A 344 -15.32 -9.35 -18.31
C ASP A 344 -15.68 -10.66 -17.58
N PRO A 345 -16.90 -11.19 -17.69
CA PRO A 345 -17.31 -12.40 -16.97
C PRO A 345 -16.63 -13.68 -17.47
N SER A 346 -16.02 -13.70 -18.67
CA SER A 346 -15.31 -14.89 -19.13
C SER A 346 -13.94 -15.08 -18.49
N THR A 347 -13.21 -13.98 -18.31
CA THR A 347 -11.85 -13.98 -17.76
C THR A 347 -11.80 -13.47 -16.32
N ASN A 348 -12.90 -12.90 -15.83
CA ASN A 348 -13.00 -12.23 -14.55
C ASN A 348 -11.98 -11.09 -14.34
N THR A 349 -11.59 -10.43 -15.43
CA THR A 349 -10.67 -9.29 -15.44
C THR A 349 -11.38 -8.00 -15.83
N PHE A 350 -10.70 -6.87 -15.60
CA PHE A 350 -11.20 -5.54 -15.92
C PHE A 350 -10.40 -4.93 -17.07
N PRO A 351 -10.71 -5.25 -18.34
CA PRO A 351 -10.01 -4.67 -19.47
C PRO A 351 -10.38 -3.20 -19.69
N ALA A 352 -9.41 -2.39 -20.10
CA ALA A 352 -9.58 -1.00 -20.51
C ALA A 352 -8.64 -0.64 -21.66
N LYS A 353 -9.06 0.31 -22.49
CA LYS A 353 -8.25 0.79 -23.62
C LYS A 353 -7.34 1.93 -23.20
N VAL A 354 -6.16 2.01 -23.80
CA VAL A 354 -5.32 3.20 -23.72
C VAL A 354 -6.11 4.42 -24.19
N GLY A 355 -6.01 5.51 -23.42
CA GLY A 355 -6.74 6.75 -23.62
C GLY A 355 -8.09 6.84 -22.90
N GLU A 356 -8.62 5.75 -22.33
CA GLU A 356 -9.78 5.84 -21.44
C GLU A 356 -9.44 6.64 -20.17
N VAL A 357 -10.44 7.35 -19.65
CA VAL A 357 -10.43 7.90 -18.30
C VAL A 357 -11.40 7.09 -17.47
N LEU A 358 -10.86 6.22 -16.64
CA LEU A 358 -11.63 5.40 -15.74
C LEU A 358 -11.94 6.18 -14.47
N GLU A 359 -13.18 6.12 -14.02
CA GLU A 359 -13.53 6.43 -12.63
C GLU A 359 -13.79 5.12 -11.88
N ILE A 360 -12.84 4.72 -11.04
CA ILE A 360 -12.90 3.49 -10.26
C ILE A 360 -13.47 3.83 -8.89
N VAL A 361 -14.59 3.20 -8.54
CA VAL A 361 -15.28 3.42 -7.27
C VAL A 361 -15.19 2.15 -6.45
N LEU A 362 -14.59 2.25 -5.27
CA LEU A 362 -14.55 1.21 -4.27
C LEU A 362 -15.70 1.45 -3.31
N GLN A 363 -16.68 0.55 -3.28
CA GLN A 363 -17.86 0.65 -2.43
C GLN A 363 -17.79 -0.42 -1.35
N ASN A 364 -17.61 -0.02 -0.10
CA ASN A 364 -17.67 -0.90 1.08
C ASN A 364 -19.12 -1.36 1.31
N ILE A 365 -19.31 -2.67 1.44
CA ILE A 365 -20.60 -3.35 1.62
C ILE A 365 -20.57 -4.17 2.90
N GLY A 366 -21.64 -4.12 3.69
CA GLY A 366 -21.82 -4.99 4.84
C GLY A 366 -21.70 -6.47 4.48
N ALA A 367 -20.87 -7.19 5.25
CA ALA A 367 -20.62 -8.61 5.04
C ALA A 367 -21.91 -9.43 4.88
N HIS A 368 -21.90 -10.42 4.01
CA HIS A 368 -23.03 -11.32 3.78
C HIS A 368 -22.72 -12.71 4.31
N ALA A 369 -23.52 -13.21 5.26
CA ALA A 369 -23.47 -14.61 5.65
C ALA A 369 -24.61 -15.41 5.03
N ILE A 370 -24.33 -16.68 4.74
CA ILE A 370 -25.31 -17.59 4.10
C ILE A 370 -26.51 -17.91 5.02
N ASP A 371 -26.32 -17.79 6.33
CA ASP A 371 -27.40 -17.98 7.31
C ASP A 371 -28.37 -16.79 7.37
N ASN A 372 -28.04 -15.66 6.74
CA ASN A 372 -28.76 -14.37 6.80
C ASN A 372 -29.04 -13.83 8.22
N GLU A 373 -28.45 -14.44 9.25
CA GLU A 373 -28.59 -14.04 10.67
C GLU A 373 -27.31 -13.40 11.19
N THR A 374 -26.16 -13.82 10.66
CA THR A 374 -24.84 -13.22 10.91
C THR A 374 -24.44 -12.38 9.68
N GLY A 375 -23.67 -11.30 9.87
CA GLY A 375 -23.26 -10.42 8.78
C GLY A 375 -23.25 -8.95 9.15
N GLY A 376 -23.13 -8.08 8.15
CA GLY A 376 -23.07 -6.64 8.34
C GLY A 376 -21.75 -6.13 8.93
N GLY A 377 -20.76 -7.00 9.09
CA GLY A 377 -19.40 -6.61 9.43
C GLY A 377 -18.80 -5.69 8.36
N LEU A 378 -17.99 -4.73 8.81
CA LEU A 378 -17.27 -3.80 7.96
C LEU A 378 -15.83 -3.69 8.47
N ASP A 379 -14.91 -3.50 7.55
CA ASP A 379 -13.51 -3.19 7.85
C ASP A 379 -13.05 -1.96 7.06
N VAL A 380 -11.88 -1.43 7.43
CA VAL A 380 -11.16 -0.45 6.62
C VAL A 380 -10.22 -1.17 5.67
N HIS A 381 -10.03 -0.60 4.48
CA HIS A 381 -9.23 -1.23 3.44
C HIS A 381 -8.28 -0.20 2.82
N PRO A 382 -6.96 -0.30 3.03
CA PRO A 382 -6.02 0.38 2.15
C PRO A 382 -6.15 -0.26 0.77
N TRP A 383 -6.45 0.51 -0.26
CA TRP A 383 -6.56 0.02 -1.62
C TRP A 383 -5.39 0.55 -2.44
N HIS A 384 -4.66 -0.38 -3.05
CA HIS A 384 -3.45 -0.12 -3.81
C HIS A 384 -3.69 -0.46 -5.29
N ALA A 385 -3.15 0.36 -6.18
CA ALA A 385 -3.12 0.10 -7.62
C ALA A 385 -1.67 0.02 -8.10
N HIS A 386 -1.33 -1.09 -8.76
CA HIS A 386 -0.09 -1.23 -9.50
C HIS A 386 -0.13 -0.41 -10.80
N GLY A 387 1.06 -0.12 -11.35
CA GLY A 387 1.23 0.67 -12.55
C GLY A 387 1.19 2.18 -12.27
N GLU A 388 0.36 2.91 -13.01
CA GLU A 388 0.27 4.37 -12.89
C GLU A 388 -0.49 4.81 -11.64
N HIS A 389 0.03 5.86 -10.99
CA HIS A 389 -0.70 6.56 -9.95
C HIS A 389 -2.05 7.06 -10.46
N TYR A 390 -3.07 6.99 -9.62
CA TYR A 390 -4.40 7.52 -9.88
C TYR A 390 -4.60 8.88 -9.20
N TYR A 391 -5.50 9.68 -9.73
CA TYR A 391 -6.00 10.87 -9.05
C TYR A 391 -7.03 10.45 -8.02
N ASP A 392 -6.72 10.71 -6.76
CA ASP A 392 -7.59 10.38 -5.66
C ASP A 392 -8.66 11.47 -5.46
N ILE A 393 -9.90 11.19 -5.85
CA ILE A 393 -11.01 12.17 -5.74
C ILE A 393 -11.68 12.14 -4.35
N GLY A 394 -11.15 11.35 -3.42
CA GLY A 394 -11.57 11.26 -2.03
C GLY A 394 -12.65 10.20 -1.78
N GLY A 395 -13.17 10.20 -0.54
CA GLY A 395 -14.20 9.28 -0.10
C GLY A 395 -15.33 9.92 0.72
N GLY A 396 -16.32 9.10 1.07
CA GLY A 396 -17.43 9.52 1.91
C GLY A 396 -18.28 8.34 2.42
N PRO A 397 -19.16 8.61 3.40
CA PRO A 397 -20.12 7.63 3.90
C PRO A 397 -21.27 7.41 2.91
N GLY A 398 -22.00 6.33 3.14
CA GLY A 398 -23.13 5.83 2.38
C GLY A 398 -22.79 5.14 1.06
N ALA A 399 -23.81 5.06 0.21
CA ALA A 399 -23.66 4.64 -1.17
C ALA A 399 -23.01 5.75 -2.01
N PHE A 400 -22.14 5.36 -2.94
CA PHE A 400 -21.56 6.28 -3.90
C PHE A 400 -22.65 6.95 -4.75
N ASP A 401 -22.61 8.28 -4.79
CA ASP A 401 -23.37 9.11 -5.72
C ASP A 401 -22.38 10.08 -6.40
N PRO A 402 -22.29 10.10 -7.74
CA PRO A 402 -21.33 10.94 -8.44
C PRO A 402 -21.55 12.43 -8.20
N LYS A 403 -22.79 12.90 -7.96
CA LYS A 403 -23.04 14.31 -7.63
C LYS A 403 -22.50 14.67 -6.25
N VAL A 404 -22.63 13.75 -5.29
CA VAL A 404 -22.08 13.95 -3.94
C VAL A 404 -20.55 13.95 -4.00
N ALA A 405 -19.95 13.07 -4.80
CA ALA A 405 -18.51 13.07 -5.02
C ALA A 405 -18.02 14.39 -5.63
N GLU A 406 -18.68 14.89 -6.69
CA GLU A 406 -18.31 16.18 -7.31
C GLU A 406 -18.49 17.37 -6.36
N GLU A 407 -19.53 17.39 -5.52
CA GLU A 407 -19.71 18.48 -4.57
C GLU A 407 -18.63 18.47 -3.48
N ARG A 408 -18.20 17.28 -3.01
CA ARG A 408 -17.09 17.15 -2.05
C ARG A 408 -15.75 17.57 -2.65
N LEU A 409 -15.54 17.30 -3.93
CA LEU A 409 -14.35 17.65 -4.70
C LEU A 409 -14.23 19.15 -4.99
N LYS A 410 -15.32 19.91 -4.85
CA LYS A 410 -15.37 21.32 -5.24
C LYS A 410 -14.37 22.17 -4.47
N GLY A 411 -13.49 22.85 -5.21
CA GLY A 411 -12.46 23.73 -4.63
C GLY A 411 -11.19 23.00 -4.18
N THR A 412 -11.06 21.70 -4.52
CA THR A 412 -9.86 20.92 -4.29
C THR A 412 -9.17 20.60 -5.61
N GLU A 413 -7.88 20.25 -5.53
CA GLU A 413 -7.09 19.75 -6.65
C GLU A 413 -6.50 18.40 -6.21
N PRO A 414 -7.05 17.26 -6.68
CA PRO A 414 -6.56 15.95 -6.33
C PRO A 414 -5.07 15.75 -6.61
N VAL A 415 -4.39 15.09 -5.68
CA VAL A 415 -3.02 14.63 -5.86
C VAL A 415 -3.01 13.22 -6.47
N LEU A 416 -1.91 12.88 -7.13
CA LEU A 416 -1.66 11.51 -7.58
C LEU A 416 -1.26 10.66 -6.38
N ARG A 417 -1.85 9.47 -6.28
CA ARG A 417 -1.65 8.49 -5.21
C ARG A 417 -1.63 7.09 -5.81
N ASP A 418 -1.06 6.14 -5.10
CA ASP A 418 -1.17 4.73 -5.45
C ASP A 418 -1.88 3.93 -4.34
N THR A 419 -1.97 4.47 -3.13
CA THR A 419 -2.64 3.80 -2.01
C THR A 419 -3.51 4.77 -1.20
N THR A 420 -4.80 4.46 -1.07
CA THR A 420 -5.76 5.28 -0.32
C THR A 420 -6.74 4.43 0.46
N MET A 421 -7.26 4.99 1.57
CA MET A 421 -8.11 4.25 2.49
C MET A 421 -9.58 4.30 2.06
N LEU A 422 -10.19 3.13 1.94
CA LEU A 422 -11.63 2.94 1.99
C LEU A 422 -12.03 2.76 3.47
N PHE A 423 -12.65 3.78 4.05
CA PHE A 423 -13.11 3.74 5.44
C PHE A 423 -14.47 3.06 5.58
N ARG A 424 -14.75 2.51 6.77
CA ARG A 424 -16.03 1.88 7.09
C ARG A 424 -17.10 2.84 7.56
N TYR A 425 -16.73 3.98 8.17
CA TYR A 425 -17.60 5.01 8.80
C TYR A 425 -18.49 4.53 9.95
N ASN A 426 -18.92 3.27 9.95
CA ASN A 426 -19.68 2.59 10.99
C ASN A 426 -18.97 1.28 11.36
N ALA A 427 -19.13 0.83 12.61
CA ALA A 427 -18.56 -0.46 13.04
C ALA A 427 -19.27 -1.66 12.40
N THR A 428 -20.59 -1.56 12.22
CA THR A 428 -21.45 -2.57 11.59
C THR A 428 -22.59 -1.91 10.83
N THR A 429 -23.28 -2.69 10.00
CA THR A 429 -24.43 -2.27 9.17
C THR A 429 -25.37 -3.45 8.93
N GLN A 430 -26.43 -3.31 8.13
CA GLN A 430 -27.19 -4.47 7.65
C GLN A 430 -26.39 -5.26 6.59
N PRO A 431 -26.54 -6.59 6.51
CA PRO A 431 -25.96 -7.37 5.42
C PRO A 431 -26.31 -6.79 4.05
N ASN A 432 -25.34 -6.71 3.15
CA ASN A 432 -25.47 -6.15 1.79
C ASN A 432 -25.72 -4.63 1.71
N GLU A 433 -25.67 -3.90 2.83
CA GLU A 433 -25.87 -2.46 2.84
C GLU A 433 -24.58 -1.72 2.41
N LYS A 434 -24.75 -0.67 1.59
CA LYS A 434 -23.66 0.21 1.13
C LYS A 434 -23.32 1.25 2.19
N GLN A 435 -22.06 1.32 2.63
CA GLN A 435 -21.66 2.16 3.76
C GLN A 435 -20.56 3.16 3.53
N GLY A 436 -19.49 2.82 2.83
CA GLY A 436 -18.38 3.75 2.59
C GLY A 436 -17.95 3.68 1.15
N TRP A 437 -17.48 4.78 0.57
CA TRP A 437 -16.93 4.78 -0.76
C TRP A 437 -15.62 5.55 -0.83
N ARG A 438 -14.74 5.10 -1.74
CA ARG A 438 -13.55 5.81 -2.22
C ARG A 438 -13.62 5.82 -3.74
N ALA A 439 -13.24 6.93 -4.37
CA ALA A 439 -13.22 6.97 -5.83
C ALA A 439 -11.90 7.55 -6.35
N TRP A 440 -11.49 7.02 -7.50
CA TRP A 440 -10.26 7.40 -8.18
C TRP A 440 -10.56 7.74 -9.63
N ARG A 441 -9.75 8.63 -10.21
CA ARG A 441 -9.69 8.79 -11.66
C ARG A 441 -8.33 8.41 -12.19
N LEU A 442 -8.33 7.55 -13.19
CA LEU A 442 -7.12 7.05 -13.83
C LEU A 442 -7.23 7.27 -15.33
N ARG A 443 -6.24 7.94 -15.93
CA ARG A 443 -6.10 7.99 -17.37
C ARG A 443 -5.24 6.79 -17.77
N VAL A 444 -5.79 5.87 -18.56
CA VAL A 444 -5.07 4.64 -18.94
C VAL A 444 -4.03 5.01 -19.99
N GLN A 445 -2.75 5.07 -19.63
CA GLN A 445 -1.67 5.41 -20.56
C GLN A 445 -0.68 4.27 -20.73
N GLN A 446 -0.47 3.46 -19.69
CA GLN A 446 0.45 2.32 -19.72
C GLN A 446 -0.26 0.99 -20.02
N PRO A 447 -0.05 0.40 -21.20
CA PRO A 447 -0.50 -0.96 -21.47
C PRO A 447 0.16 -1.95 -20.51
N GLY A 448 -0.58 -2.97 -20.11
CA GLY A 448 -0.06 -4.00 -19.22
C GLY A 448 -1.14 -4.76 -18.48
N VAL A 449 -0.70 -5.63 -17.59
CA VAL A 449 -1.57 -6.36 -16.67
C VAL A 449 -1.22 -5.95 -15.26
N TRP A 450 -2.16 -5.29 -14.59
CA TRP A 450 -1.93 -4.61 -13.32
C TRP A 450 -2.87 -5.15 -12.25
N MET A 451 -2.36 -5.32 -11.03
CA MET A 451 -3.19 -5.64 -9.89
C MET A 451 -3.76 -4.38 -9.24
N ILE A 452 -5.03 -4.44 -8.84
CA ILE A 452 -5.62 -3.49 -7.91
C ILE A 452 -6.21 -4.31 -6.76
N HIS A 453 -5.76 -4.07 -5.54
CA HIS A 453 -6.09 -4.93 -4.41
C HIS A 453 -6.10 -4.18 -3.08
N CYS A 454 -6.72 -4.81 -2.08
CA CYS A 454 -6.53 -4.36 -0.70
C CYS A 454 -5.09 -4.61 -0.28
N HIS A 455 -4.44 -3.68 0.42
CA HIS A 455 -3.08 -3.82 0.93
C HIS A 455 -3.05 -4.38 2.36
N THR A 456 -4.17 -4.88 2.86
CA THR A 456 -4.19 -5.75 4.05
C THR A 456 -3.89 -7.18 3.63
N LEU A 457 -2.76 -7.75 4.06
CA LEU A 457 -2.27 -9.03 3.54
C LEU A 457 -3.24 -10.19 3.76
N GLN A 458 -3.91 -10.23 4.91
CA GLN A 458 -4.93 -11.23 5.20
C GLN A 458 -6.09 -11.13 4.20
N HIS A 459 -6.52 -9.91 3.86
CA HIS A 459 -7.60 -9.68 2.91
C HIS A 459 -7.17 -10.09 1.49
N MET A 460 -5.92 -9.82 1.10
CA MET A 460 -5.35 -10.31 -0.17
C MET A 460 -5.42 -11.83 -0.26
N ILE A 461 -4.92 -12.54 0.77
CA ILE A 461 -4.93 -14.01 0.82
C ILE A 461 -6.37 -14.56 0.75
N MET A 462 -7.32 -13.87 1.38
CA MET A 462 -8.75 -14.21 1.37
C MET A 462 -9.48 -13.77 0.08
N GLY A 463 -8.75 -13.23 -0.91
CA GLY A 463 -9.24 -13.03 -2.27
C GLY A 463 -9.58 -11.60 -2.69
N MET A 464 -9.25 -10.59 -1.87
CA MET A 464 -9.57 -9.17 -2.09
C MET A 464 -8.60 -8.52 -3.09
N GLN A 465 -8.58 -9.06 -4.31
CA GLN A 465 -7.66 -8.69 -5.37
C GLN A 465 -8.39 -8.70 -6.71
N THR A 466 -7.93 -7.88 -7.65
CA THR A 466 -8.45 -7.80 -9.01
C THR A 466 -7.32 -7.65 -10.02
N VAL A 467 -7.54 -8.17 -11.23
CA VAL A 467 -6.60 -8.04 -12.36
C VAL A 467 -7.20 -7.15 -13.45
N TRP A 468 -6.46 -6.12 -13.83
CA TRP A 468 -6.81 -5.14 -14.85
C TRP A 468 -5.90 -5.30 -16.06
N VAL A 469 -6.49 -5.25 -17.26
CA VAL A 469 -5.74 -5.39 -18.52
C VAL A 469 -5.88 -4.10 -19.30
N PHE A 470 -4.81 -3.31 -19.34
CA PHE A 470 -4.79 -2.02 -20.01
C PHE A 470 -4.16 -2.14 -21.39
N GLY A 471 -4.84 -1.63 -22.41
CA GLY A 471 -4.44 -1.74 -23.81
C GLY A 471 -5.10 -2.90 -24.55
N ASP A 472 -4.97 -2.88 -25.88
CA ASP A 472 -5.34 -4.03 -26.72
C ASP A 472 -4.22 -5.07 -26.78
N ALA A 473 -4.47 -6.17 -27.49
CA ALA A 473 -3.51 -7.27 -27.59
C ALA A 473 -2.18 -6.86 -28.24
N GLU A 474 -2.20 -5.93 -29.20
CA GLU A 474 -0.98 -5.44 -29.86
C GLU A 474 -0.12 -4.65 -28.86
N GLN A 475 -0.76 -3.82 -28.04
CA GLN A 475 -0.08 -3.00 -27.03
C GLN A 475 0.41 -3.82 -25.83
N VAL A 476 -0.41 -4.75 -25.31
CA VAL A 476 -0.05 -5.58 -24.14
C VAL A 476 1.02 -6.61 -24.48
N LEU A 477 1.02 -7.12 -25.71
CA LEU A 477 1.94 -8.15 -26.19
C LEU A 477 3.01 -7.59 -27.13
N ALA A 478 3.36 -6.31 -26.94
CA ALA A 478 4.27 -5.59 -27.81
C ALA A 478 5.70 -6.16 -27.80
N VAL A 479 6.11 -6.85 -26.72
CA VAL A 479 7.46 -7.41 -26.62
C VAL A 479 7.56 -8.67 -27.50
N PRO A 480 8.56 -8.76 -28.40
CA PRO A 480 8.68 -9.91 -29.27
C PRO A 480 8.83 -11.22 -28.49
N LYS A 481 8.13 -12.27 -28.94
CA LYS A 481 8.12 -13.58 -28.26
C LYS A 481 9.53 -14.18 -28.08
N ALA A 482 10.44 -13.93 -29.02
CA ALA A 482 11.81 -14.42 -28.95
C ALA A 482 12.58 -13.84 -27.74
N ASP A 483 12.25 -12.62 -27.33
CA ASP A 483 12.89 -11.96 -26.20
C ASP A 483 12.30 -12.46 -24.88
N ILE A 484 11.01 -12.81 -24.85
CA ILE A 484 10.32 -13.16 -23.60
C ILE A 484 10.17 -14.67 -23.33
N GLU A 485 10.76 -15.55 -24.14
CA GLU A 485 10.56 -17.00 -24.06
C GLU A 485 10.89 -17.57 -22.67
N GLY A 486 11.98 -17.10 -22.04
CA GLY A 486 12.39 -17.50 -20.70
C GLY A 486 11.38 -17.14 -19.60
N TYR A 487 10.62 -16.05 -19.76
CA TYR A 487 9.60 -15.60 -18.78
C TYR A 487 8.34 -16.48 -18.81
N LEU A 488 8.09 -17.21 -19.90
CA LEU A 488 6.85 -17.95 -20.07
C LEU A 488 6.82 -19.24 -19.25
N THR A 489 7.95 -19.75 -18.79
CA THR A 489 8.05 -21.01 -18.05
C THR A 489 8.48 -20.75 -16.62
N TYR A 490 7.81 -21.38 -15.65
CA TYR A 490 8.23 -21.33 -14.25
C TYR A 490 9.67 -21.87 -14.12
N GLY A 491 10.60 -21.04 -13.65
CA GLY A 491 12.02 -21.38 -13.58
C GLY A 491 12.71 -21.49 -14.94
N GLY A 492 12.19 -20.82 -15.98
CA GLY A 492 12.89 -20.68 -17.26
C GLY A 492 14.16 -19.83 -17.17
N ASP A 493 14.84 -19.60 -18.29
CA ASP A 493 16.23 -19.09 -18.33
C ASP A 493 16.41 -17.65 -17.80
N VAL A 494 15.32 -16.88 -17.69
CA VAL A 494 15.32 -15.54 -17.06
C VAL A 494 15.47 -15.61 -15.53
N TYR A 495 15.30 -16.80 -14.96
CA TYR A 495 15.58 -17.10 -13.57
C TYR A 495 16.97 -17.76 -13.49
N GLY A 496 17.99 -16.96 -13.19
CA GLY A 496 19.34 -17.45 -13.01
C GLY A 496 19.48 -18.30 -11.75
N ASN A 497 20.58 -19.04 -11.62
CA ASN A 497 20.88 -19.85 -10.44
C ASN A 497 22.40 -19.97 -10.22
N SER A 498 22.82 -20.84 -9.30
CA SER A 498 24.25 -21.03 -8.98
C SER A 498 25.14 -21.47 -10.16
N SER A 499 24.55 -21.92 -11.27
CA SER A 499 25.25 -22.41 -12.46
C SER A 499 25.22 -21.48 -13.68
N HIS A 500 24.29 -20.51 -13.74
CA HIS A 500 24.20 -19.52 -14.82
C HIS A 500 23.57 -18.20 -14.36
N ALA A 501 23.96 -17.10 -15.00
CA ALA A 501 23.31 -15.80 -14.84
C ALA A 501 21.88 -15.81 -15.41
N PRO A 502 21.01 -14.85 -15.06
CA PRO A 502 19.70 -14.77 -15.69
C PRO A 502 19.86 -14.18 -17.11
N ASP A 503 19.13 -14.72 -18.09
CA ASP A 503 19.06 -14.12 -19.42
C ASP A 503 18.00 -13.01 -19.42
N VAL A 504 18.42 -11.78 -19.11
CA VAL A 504 17.53 -10.63 -18.88
C VAL A 504 17.27 -9.85 -20.17
N VAL A 505 16.00 -9.47 -20.39
CA VAL A 505 15.63 -8.51 -21.43
C VAL A 505 15.66 -7.10 -20.85
N HIS A 506 16.51 -6.24 -21.41
CA HIS A 506 16.50 -4.81 -21.12
C HIS A 506 15.40 -4.12 -21.92
N PHE A 507 14.19 -4.06 -21.35
CA PHE A 507 13.00 -3.53 -22.04
C PHE A 507 13.18 -2.08 -22.51
N SER A 508 13.98 -1.28 -21.81
CA SER A 508 14.33 0.09 -22.21
C SER A 508 15.08 0.16 -23.55
N GLU A 509 15.86 -0.87 -23.89
CA GLU A 509 16.58 -0.97 -25.17
C GLU A 509 15.66 -1.36 -26.32
N LEU A 510 14.55 -2.05 -26.04
CA LEU A 510 13.55 -2.44 -27.04
C LEU A 510 12.67 -1.25 -27.47
N GLU A 511 12.40 -0.31 -26.56
CA GLU A 511 11.64 0.91 -26.85
C GLU A 511 12.46 1.93 -27.68
N GLY A 512 13.79 1.91 -27.56
CA GLY A 512 14.71 2.80 -28.30
C GLY A 512 14.90 2.45 -29.80
N GLY A 513 14.25 1.39 -30.28
CA GLY A 513 14.27 0.95 -31.68
C GLY A 513 13.02 1.34 -32.50
N ILE A 514 12.12 2.15 -31.95
CA ILE A 514 10.85 2.57 -32.57
C ILE A 514 10.86 4.06 -32.93
#